data_AF-A0A966E5I1-F1
#
_entry.id   AF-A0A966E5I1-F1
#
_cell.length_a   1.000
_cell.length_b   1.000
_cell.length_c   1.000
_cell.angle_alpha   90.00
_cell.angle_beta   90.00
_cell.angle_gamma   90.00
#
_symmetry.space_group_name_H-M   'P 1'
#
loop_
_entity.id
_entity.type
_entity.pdbx_description
1 polymer ?
#
loop_
_entity_poly.entity_id
_entity_poly.type
_entity_poly.pdbx_seq_one_letter_code
_entity_poly.pdbx_strand_id
1 'polypeptide(L)' 'RLGLSLVASGDREDFGGVKLAGYVLANVTAQIHLNEDWSLNARVENLLDTEYQTAANFRMQERSGFLELKYRWR' A
#
# COMPACT_ATOMS: atom_id res chain seq x y z
N ARG A 1 1.99 0.59 17.54
CA ARG A 1 0.70 0.40 16.85
C ARG A 1 0.96 -0.44 15.61
N LEU A 2 0.09 -1.40 15.34
CA LEU A 2 0.15 -2.22 14.13
C LEU A 2 -1.17 -2.03 13.37
N GLY A 3 -1.10 -1.97 12.05
CA GLY A 3 -2.25 -1.81 11.17
C GLY A 3 -2.13 -2.72 9.95
N LEU A 4 -3.26 -3.28 9.54
CA LEU A 4 -3.43 -4.07 8.32
C LEU A 4 -4.52 -3.42 7.48
N SER A 5 -4.29 -3.32 6.18
CA SER A 5 -5.27 -2.88 5.18
C SER A 5 -5.38 -3.91 4.08
N LEU A 6 -6.61 -4.29 3.73
CA LEU A 6 -6.93 -5.18 2.63
C LEU A 6 -7.84 -4.43 1.65
N VAL A 7 -7.51 -4.50 0.36
CA VAL A 7 -8.31 -3.94 -0.73
C VAL A 7 -8.56 -5.07 -1.73
N ALA A 8 -9.81 -5.27 -2.11
CA ALA A 8 -10.18 -6.21 -3.15
C ALA A 8 -10.98 -5.48 -4.23
N SER A 9 -10.61 -5.71 -5.48
CA SER A 9 -11.33 -5.23 -6.66
C SER A 9 -11.66 -6.41 -7.55
N GLY A 10 -12.90 -6.50 -8.00
CA GLY A 10 -13.30 -7.53 -8.97
C GLY A 10 -12.89 -7.17 -10.39
N ASP A 11 -13.12 -8.12 -11.29
CA ASP A 11 -13.01 -7.88 -12.73
C ASP A 11 -13.88 -6.68 -13.14
N ARG A 12 -13.36 -5.84 -14.03
CA ARG A 12 -14.13 -4.73 -14.59
C ARG A 12 -13.71 -4.39 -16.01
N GLU A 13 -14.60 -3.75 -16.73
CA GLU A 13 -14.31 -3.20 -18.04
C GLU A 13 -13.67 -1.82 -17.91
N ASP A 14 -12.63 -1.58 -18.71
CA ASP A 14 -11.99 -0.27 -18.89
C ASP A 14 -12.28 0.28 -20.29
N PHE A 15 -11.85 1.51 -20.57
CA PHE A 15 -12.10 2.17 -21.85
C PHE A 15 -11.71 1.30 -23.05
N GLY A 16 -12.57 1.31 -24.08
CA GLY A 16 -12.35 0.53 -25.30
C GLY A 16 -12.68 -0.96 -25.18
N GLY A 17 -13.40 -1.38 -24.14
CA GLY A 17 -13.84 -2.77 -23.95
C GLY A 17 -12.76 -3.70 -23.41
N VAL A 18 -11.68 -3.14 -22.86
CA VAL A 18 -10.58 -3.92 -22.28
C VAL A 18 -11.00 -4.42 -20.91
N LYS A 19 -11.01 -5.73 -20.71
CA LYS A 19 -11.30 -6.32 -19.40
C LYS A 19 -10.05 -6.27 -18.52
N LEU A 20 -10.15 -5.60 -17.38
CA LEU A 20 -9.15 -5.63 -16.31
C LEU A 20 -9.48 -6.77 -15.34
N ALA A 21 -8.45 -7.55 -15.00
CA ALA A 21 -8.54 -8.59 -13.98
C ALA A 21 -8.72 -7.97 -12.60
N GLY A 22 -9.53 -8.62 -11.76
CA GLY A 22 -9.61 -8.32 -10.35
C GLY A 22 -8.28 -8.54 -9.64
N TYR A 23 -8.10 -7.86 -8.51
CA TYR A 23 -6.87 -7.92 -7.72
C TYR A 23 -7.16 -7.75 -6.23
N VAL A 24 -6.24 -8.26 -5.42
CA VAL A 24 -6.24 -8.07 -3.96
C VAL A 24 -4.89 -7.49 -3.55
N LEU A 25 -4.94 -6.45 -2.72
CA LEU A 25 -3.78 -5.82 -2.12
C LEU A 25 -3.85 -5.95 -0.60
N ALA A 26 -2.72 -6.27 0.01
CA ALA A 26 -2.53 -6.27 1.45
C ALA A 26 -1.39 -5.32 1.82
N ASN A 27 -1.62 -4.45 2.79
CA ASN A 27 -0.64 -3.47 3.26
C ASN A 27 -0.51 -3.57 4.78
N VAL A 28 0.71 -3.45 5.30
CA VAL A 28 0.97 -3.43 6.75
C VAL A 28 1.66 -2.13 7.13
N THR A 29 1.25 -1.57 8.25
CA THR A 29 1.89 -0.41 8.87
C THR A 29 2.26 -0.74 10.32
N ALA A 30 3.44 -0.32 10.74
CA ALA A 30 3.90 -0.38 12.11
C ALA A 30 4.36 1.01 12.57
N GLN A 31 4.03 1.36 13.81
CA GLN A 31 4.52 2.57 14.47
C GLN A 31 5.04 2.22 15.85
N ILE A 32 6.24 2.69 16.17
CA ILE A 32 6.83 2.58 17.51
C ILE A 32 7.22 3.98 18.01
N HIS A 33 6.96 4.26 19.29
CA HIS A 33 7.50 5.45 19.94
C HIS A 33 8.86 5.06 20.51
N LEU A 34 9.91 5.79 20.13
CA LEU A 34 11.26 5.56 20.62
C LEU A 34 11.46 6.26 21.97
N ASN A 35 10.88 7.46 22.12
CA ASN A 35 10.76 8.21 23.36
C ASN A 35 9.61 9.24 23.23
N GLU A 36 9.52 10.23 24.11
CA GLU A 36 8.43 11.22 24.14
C GLU A 36 8.38 12.13 22.89
N ASP A 37 9.52 12.31 22.22
CA ASP A 37 9.67 13.23 21.09
C ASP A 37 9.84 12.49 19.75
N TRP A 38 10.31 11.25 19.77
CA TRP A 38 10.65 10.48 18.58
C TRP A 38 9.71 9.29 18.35
N SER A 39 9.25 9.13 17.12
CA SER A 39 8.56 7.92 16.68
C SER A 39 9.05 7.46 15.31
N LEU A 40 9.07 6.13 15.11
CA LEU A 40 9.42 5.50 13.85
C LEU A 40 8.16 4.83 13.28
N ASN A 41 7.86 5.13 12.01
CA ASN A 41 6.81 4.49 11.24
C ASN A 41 7.42 3.68 10.10
N ALA A 42 6.95 2.46 9.93
CA ALA A 42 7.28 1.59 8.82
C ALA A 42 5.99 1.22 8.08
N ARG A 43 6.02 1.22 6.75
CA ARG A 43 4.92 0.73 5.91
C ARG A 43 5.46 -0.20 4.85
N VAL A 44 4.76 -1.30 4.61
CA VAL A 44 4.94 -2.14 3.43
C VAL A 44 3.61 -2.17 2.68
N GLU A 45 3.65 -1.76 1.42
CA GLU A 45 2.51 -1.77 0.52
C GLU A 45 2.64 -2.94 -0.47
N ASN A 46 1.49 -3.50 -0.87
CA ASN A 46 1.38 -4.64 -1.77
C ASN A 46 2.22 -5.85 -1.31
N LEU A 47 1.97 -6.34 -0.09
CA LEU A 47 2.67 -7.48 0.52
C LEU A 47 2.68 -8.74 -0.35
N LEU A 48 1.62 -8.94 -1.13
CA LEU A 48 1.44 -10.10 -2.00
C LEU A 48 2.20 -9.99 -3.32
N ASP A 49 2.84 -8.85 -3.60
CA ASP A 49 3.50 -8.57 -4.88
C ASP A 49 2.56 -8.66 -6.09
N THR A 50 1.28 -8.32 -5.89
CA THR A 50 0.28 -8.43 -6.94
C THR A 50 0.61 -7.43 -8.05
N GLU A 51 0.84 -7.92 -9.26
CA GLU A 51 0.86 -7.07 -10.46
C GLU A 51 -0.58 -6.70 -10.82
N TYR A 52 -0.92 -5.41 -10.77
CA TYR A 52 -2.28 -4.92 -11.02
C TYR A 52 -2.30 -3.63 -11.83
N GLN A 53 -3.46 -3.35 -12.40
CA GLN A 53 -3.71 -2.19 -13.23
C GLN A 53 -5.00 -1.50 -12.79
N THR A 54 -4.95 -0.18 -12.61
CA THR A 54 -6.15 0.64 -12.38
C THR A 54 -6.67 1.27 -13.67
N ALA A 55 -5.89 1.22 -14.73
CA ALA A 55 -6.27 1.52 -16.09
C ALA A 55 -5.44 0.63 -17.02
N ALA A 56 -6.01 0.26 -18.15
CA ALA A 56 -5.38 -0.61 -19.14
C ALA A 56 -4.01 -0.06 -19.53
N ASN A 57 -3.01 -0.94 -19.48
CA ASN A 57 -1.60 -0.63 -19.77
C ASN A 57 -0.95 0.39 -18.82
N PHE A 58 -1.58 0.71 -17.68
CA PHE A 58 -0.98 1.51 -16.62
C PHE A 58 -0.47 0.61 -15.50
N ARG A 59 0.86 0.45 -15.43
CA ARG A 59 1.50 -0.33 -14.36
C ARG A 59 1.42 0.42 -13.04
N MET A 60 0.80 -0.22 -12.06
CA MET A 60 0.79 0.29 -10.70
C MET A 60 2.07 -0.07 -9.97
N GLN A 61 2.29 0.59 -8.83
CA GLN A 61 3.41 0.31 -7.96
C GLN A 61 3.32 -1.12 -7.39
N GLU A 62 4.40 -1.88 -7.57
CA GLU A 62 4.61 -3.23 -7.01
C GLU A 62 4.94 -3.15 -5.50
N ARG A 63 5.38 -4.25 -4.88
CA ARG A 63 5.68 -4.26 -3.43
C ARG A 63 6.70 -3.18 -3.07
N SER A 64 6.34 -2.35 -2.09
CA SER A 64 7.12 -1.17 -1.73
C SER A 64 7.23 -0.98 -0.22
N GLY A 65 8.39 -0.48 0.22
CA GLY A 65 8.69 -0.26 1.64
C GLY A 65 8.99 1.21 1.93
N PHE A 66 8.46 1.70 3.04
CA PHE A 66 8.66 3.06 3.51
C PHE A 66 9.08 3.06 4.98
N LEU A 67 10.03 3.92 5.31
CA LEU A 67 10.46 4.19 6.68
C LEU A 67 10.41 5.70 6.91
N GLU A 68 9.83 6.10 8.02
CA GLU A 68 9.63 7.49 8.37
C GLU A 68 9.99 7.70 9.84
N LEU A 69 10.93 8.61 10.10
CA LEU A 69 11.30 9.04 11.44
C LEU A 69 10.65 10.39 11.71
N LYS A 70 9.85 10.46 12.78
CA LYS A 70 9.16 11.68 13.22
C LYS A 70 9.77 12.19 14.51
N TYR A 71 10.09 13.48 14.52
CA TYR A 71 10.45 14.24 15.72
C TYR A 71 9.35 15.26 16.01
N ARG A 72 8.93 15.34 17.28
CA ARG A 72 8.02 16.36 17.76
C ARG A 72 8.79 17.31 18.67
N TRP A 73 8.93 18.55 18.21
CA TRP A 73 9.47 19.63 19.03
C TRP A 73 8.32 20.39 19.70
N ARG A 74 8.59 20.97 20.87
CA ARG A 74 7.62 21.66 21.71
C ARG A 74 8.10 23.07 22.01
#